data_AF-C3YL64-F1
#
_entry.id   AF-C3YL64-F1
#
_cell.length_a   1.000
_cell.length_b   1.000
_cell.length_c   1.000
_cell.angle_alpha   90.00
_cell.angle_beta   90.00
_cell.angle_gamma   90.00
#
_symmetry.space_group_name_H-M   'P 1'
#
loop_
_entity.id
_entity.type
_entity.pdbx_description
1 polymer ?
#
loop_
_entity_poly.entity_id
_entity_poly.type
_entity_poly.pdbx_seq_one_letter_code
_entity_poly.pdbx_strand_id
1 'polypeptide(L)' 'LGAFKPTCTPEGFYAPIQCDGLTGDCWCSLPDGTEVKGTRTQGGPPTGCF' A
#
# COMPACT_ATOMS: atom_id res chain seq x y z
N LEU A 1 6.32 -19.04 4.73
CA LEU A 1 5.31 -18.01 5.04
C LEU A 1 5.82 -16.70 4.46
N GLY A 2 5.21 -16.21 3.38
CA GLY A 2 5.64 -14.96 2.74
C GLY A 2 5.17 -13.79 3.59
N ALA A 3 6.10 -12.94 4.04
CA ALA A 3 5.75 -11.68 4.69
C ALA A 3 5.32 -10.68 3.62
N PHE A 4 4.35 -9.82 3.96
CA PHE A 4 4.01 -8.65 3.15
C PHE A 4 5.29 -7.83 2.91
N LYS A 5 5.63 -7.62 1.64
CA LYS A 5 6.75 -6.77 1.24
C LYS A 5 6.20 -5.39 0.86
N PRO A 6 6.45 -4.34 1.66
CA PRO A 6 6.00 -3.00 1.32
C PRO A 6 6.69 -2.47 0.06
N THR A 7 5.97 -1.67 -0.72
CA THR A 7 6.56 -0.86 -1.78
C THR A 7 7.14 0.42 -1.17
N CYS A 8 8.34 0.80 -1.61
CA CYS A 8 9.02 2.00 -1.17
C CYS A 8 9.36 2.89 -2.37
N THR A 9 9.40 4.20 -2.15
CA THR A 9 9.89 5.18 -3.13
C THR A 9 11.43 5.15 -3.19
N PRO A 10 12.07 5.74 -4.22
CA PRO A 10 13.53 5.83 -4.31
C PRO A 10 14.20 6.54 -3.13
N GLU A 11 13.46 7.44 -2.47
CA GLU A 11 13.92 8.19 -1.30
C GLU A 11 13.85 7.36 0.01
N GLY A 12 13.26 6.15 -0.05
CA GLY A 12 13.14 5.23 1.09
C GLY A 12 11.86 5.37 1.91
N PHE A 13 10.88 6.16 1.45
CA PHE A 13 9.57 6.25 2.08
C PHE A 13 8.64 5.13 1.59
N TYR A 14 7.54 4.90 2.30
CA TYR A 14 6.49 4.01 1.81
C TYR A 14 5.80 4.62 0.59
N ALA A 15 5.52 3.81 -0.42
CA ALA A 15 4.84 4.28 -1.61
C ALA A 15 3.38 4.66 -1.25
N PRO A 16 2.78 5.64 -1.96
CA PRO A 16 1.41 6.05 -1.72
C PRO A 16 0.41 4.90 -1.84
N ILE A 17 0.73 3.88 -2.65
CA ILE A 17 -0.07 2.70 -2.87
C ILE A 17 0.72 1.48 -2.40
N GLN A 18 0.13 0.74 -1.48
CA GLN A 18 0.65 -0.53 -0.99
C GLN A 18 -0.29 -1.64 -1.44
N CYS A 19 0.25 -2.72 -1.98
CA CYS A 19 -0.53 -3.89 -2.41
C CYS A 19 0.04 -5.15 -1.77
N ASP A 20 -0.80 -5.87 -1.03
CA ASP A 20 -0.47 -7.18 -0.48
C ASP A 20 -0.68 -8.25 -1.54
N GLY A 21 0.43 -8.78 -2.05
CA GLY A 21 0.40 -9.87 -3.04
C GLY A 21 -0.16 -11.19 -2.51
N LEU A 22 -0.30 -11.36 -1.18
CA LEU A 22 -0.92 -12.56 -0.59
C LEU A 22 -2.44 -12.47 -0.56
N THR A 23 -3.00 -11.33 -0.17
CA THR A 23 -4.46 -11.16 -0.08
C THR A 23 -5.07 -10.55 -1.34
N GLY A 24 -4.26 -9.88 -2.17
CA GLY A 24 -4.73 -9.07 -3.29
C GLY A 24 -5.36 -7.74 -2.87
N ASP A 25 -5.15 -7.33 -1.61
CA ASP A 25 -5.62 -6.04 -1.09
C ASP A 25 -4.63 -4.94 -1.47
N CYS A 26 -5.13 -3.79 -1.91
CA CYS A 26 -4.33 -2.57 -2.03
C CYS A 26 -4.92 -1.47 -1.15
N TRP A 27 -4.09 -0.56 -0.64
CA TRP A 27 -4.52 0.57 0.16
C TRP A 27 -3.62 1.78 -0.06
N CYS A 28 -4.12 2.98 0.28
CA CYS A 28 -3.27 4.15 0.35
C CYS A 28 -2.44 4.10 1.63
N SER A 29 -1.14 4.40 1.53
CA SER A 29 -0.27 4.52 2.69
C SER A 29 0.38 5.90 2.76
N LEU A 30 0.59 6.37 3.98
CA LEU A 30 1.37 7.56 4.27
C LEU A 30 2.87 7.26 4.14
N PRO A 31 3.75 8.26 3.99
CA PRO A 31 5.20 8.05 3.83
C PRO A 31 5.87 7.27 4.98
N ASP A 32 5.24 7.24 6.16
CA ASP A 32 5.65 6.48 7.35
C ASP A 32 5.19 5.01 7.35
N GLY A 33 4.40 4.61 6.34
CA GLY A 33 3.83 3.27 6.19
C GLY A 33 2.45 3.08 6.81
N THR A 34 1.87 4.14 7.39
CA THR A 34 0.53 4.08 7.98
C THR A 34 -0.53 3.94 6.89
N GLU A 35 -1.40 2.93 7.00
CA GLU A 35 -2.56 2.78 6.14
C GLU A 35 -3.57 3.93 6.37
N VAL A 36 -4.00 4.55 5.27
CA VAL A 36 -5.12 5.50 5.29
C VAL A 36 -6.41 4.71 5.42
N LYS A 37 -7.07 4.83 6.58
CA LYS A 37 -8.32 4.11 6.86
C LYS A 37 -9.38 4.34 5.77
N GLY A 38 -10.01 3.25 5.34
CA GLY A 38 -11.09 3.29 4.35
C GLY A 38 -10.63 3.32 2.89
N THR A 39 -9.32 3.25 2.63
CA THR A 39 -8.78 3.19 1.26
C THR A 39 -8.48 1.76 0.79
N ARG A 40 -8.66 0.76 1.65
CA ARG A 40 -8.38 -0.64 1.34
C ARG A 40 -9.38 -1.21 0.34
N THR A 41 -8.88 -1.66 -0.81
CA THR A 41 -9.66 -2.19 -1.93
C THR A 41 -9.15 -3.57 -2.34
N GLN A 42 -10.05 -4.49 -2.69
CA GLN A 42 -9.71 -5.79 -3.28
C GLN A 42 -9.70 -5.69 -4.80
N GLY A 43 -8.62 -6.20 -5.42
CA GLY A 43 -8.56 -6.36 -6.88
C GLY A 43 -8.03 -5.15 -7.66
N GLY A 44 -7.46 -4.15 -6.98
CA GLY A 44 -6.78 -3.05 -7.65
C GLY A 44 -6.38 -1.92 -6.71
N PRO A 45 -5.46 -1.05 -7.13
CA PRO A 45 -5.02 0.09 -6.35
C PRO A 45 -6.15 1.11 -6.17
N PRO A 46 -6.31 1.69 -4.98
CA PRO A 46 -7.26 2.77 -4.76
C PRO A 46 -6.89 4.00 -5.61
N THR A 47 -7.90 4.66 -6.17
CA THR A 47 -7.75 5.92 -6.91
C THR A 47 -7.61 7.09 -5.95
N GLY A 48 -6.65 7.99 -6.21
CA GLY A 48 -6.48 9.23 -5.45
C GLY A 48 -5.57 9.14 -4.22
N CYS A 49 -4.68 8.15 -4.14
CA CYS A 49 -3.54 8.23 -3.22
C CYS A 49 -2.57 9.33 -3.69
N PHE A 50 -1.96 10.02 -2.73
CA PHE A 50 -1.27 11.30 -2.90
C PHE A 50 0.16 11.19 -3.45
#